data_AF-A0A1G7I393-F1
#
_entry.id   AF-A0A1G7I393-F1
#
_cell.length_a   1.000
_cell.length_b   1.000
_cell.length_c   1.000
_cell.angle_alpha   90.00
_cell.angle_beta   90.00
_cell.angle_gamma   90.00
#
_symmetry.space_group_name_H-M   'P 1'
#
loop_
_entity.id
_entity.type
_entity.pdbx_description
1 polymer ?
#
loop_
_entity_poly.entity_id
_entity_poly.type
_entity_poly.pdbx_seq_one_letter_code
_entity_poly.pdbx_strand_id
1 'polypeptide(L)'
;MKNTQKLMKSKTVLRLLTVPILALAFNCAENDLSDENLLVSPNVTISSTNAQTIQAENFDGMKGIQTESTSDSGGGSNVGWIDSGDYLEYSLTVPASGSYKFEFRVASKSNASKFDFYQGNTKLSNVNKAATGGYQSWVTTSKTVNLSAGTSTLKLLATGGGWNINWIKITPVSVSQTTVSDNLALGKTAEQSSNYSSSAGLPGLAVDGNTSGAWSQGSVTHTSNSSSPWWQVRLGDDYTIGDIVIWNRTDSCCSSRLNNFDVFVYNDAGTQVYKTTITSTPNPSVTISTGGVTGSRVRIKLKGTNALSLAEVQVFSGESDGGGTTNPPTGNASIPSDLMSNCNQWKITYPDGEEDKTLCGEANNEYFFVNSAKNGMVFRAPIRSNNGTTPNSDYVRSELRERTEDGKSDIYWTTDGTHVVYVKQAITHLPIEKNHLVATQIHGDKAAGIDDAMVLRLEGSNLFLSFNGNKLRSDVTVKSNYSLGTVHEVIFEVKNGKHYCYYSEDGDLRSKYLNGTASSYLVKDGSNSVLMDIDYDQSYFKIGNYTQSNAEEEGSSTGNSNNYGEVVVYDFFVDHD
;
A
#
# COMPACT_ATOMS: atom_id res chain seq x y z
N MET A 1 -0.99 -17.11 -83.99
CA MET A 1 -2.39 -17.24 -84.45
C MET A 1 -3.29 -17.45 -83.24
N LYS A 2 -4.35 -16.63 -83.14
CA LYS A 2 -5.67 -16.81 -82.46
C LYS A 2 -5.70 -17.51 -81.07
N ASN A 3 -6.09 -16.84 -79.98
CA ASN A 3 -7.49 -16.61 -79.52
C ASN A 3 -8.32 -17.92 -79.45
N THR A 4 -9.07 -18.29 -78.40
CA THR A 4 -10.01 -17.47 -77.60
C THR A 4 -10.65 -18.28 -76.44
N GLN A 5 -10.94 -17.59 -75.31
CA GLN A 5 -12.14 -17.62 -74.41
C GLN A 5 -12.60 -18.92 -73.70
N LYS A 6 -13.11 -18.93 -72.45
CA LYS A 6 -14.24 -18.16 -71.84
C LYS A 6 -14.23 -18.36 -70.30
N LEU A 7 -14.12 -17.35 -69.42
CA LEU A 7 -15.12 -16.47 -68.77
C LEU A 7 -16.05 -17.09 -67.70
N MET A 8 -15.93 -16.64 -66.42
CA MET A 8 -16.95 -16.09 -65.48
C MET A 8 -16.24 -15.67 -64.17
N LYS A 9 -15.99 -14.37 -63.88
CA LYS A 9 -16.78 -13.35 -63.15
C LYS A 9 -17.03 -13.60 -61.65
N SER A 10 -16.34 -12.84 -60.78
CA SER A 10 -16.96 -11.92 -59.80
C SER A 10 -15.94 -10.89 -59.26
N LYS A 11 -16.40 -9.65 -59.03
CA LYS A 11 -15.68 -8.40 -58.69
C LYS A 11 -15.42 -8.30 -57.16
N THR A 12 -14.45 -7.55 -56.61
CA THR A 12 -14.27 -6.06 -56.57
C THR A 12 -12.90 -5.78 -55.88
N VAL A 13 -11.83 -5.22 -56.48
CA VAL A 13 -11.43 -3.80 -56.76
C VAL A 13 -11.08 -3.01 -55.46
N LEU A 14 -9.90 -2.39 -55.25
CA LEU A 14 -9.19 -1.36 -56.05
C LEU A 14 -7.67 -1.24 -55.75
N ARG A 15 -6.89 -0.85 -56.77
CA ARG A 15 -5.42 -0.69 -56.83
C ARG A 15 -4.94 0.77 -56.72
N LEU A 16 -3.70 0.94 -56.23
CA LEU A 16 -2.78 2.08 -56.40
C LEU A 16 -2.37 2.33 -57.87
N LEU A 17 -2.11 3.60 -58.26
CA LEU A 17 -0.90 4.11 -58.99
C LEU A 17 -1.03 5.58 -59.50
N THR A 18 -0.17 6.46 -58.95
CA THR A 18 0.71 7.54 -59.51
C THR A 18 0.32 8.61 -60.58
N VAL A 19 0.49 9.91 -60.18
CA VAL A 19 1.27 11.11 -60.73
C VAL A 19 1.24 11.41 -62.27
N PRO A 20 1.11 12.66 -62.85
CA PRO A 20 2.02 13.85 -62.65
C PRO A 20 1.59 15.33 -63.02
N ILE A 21 2.45 16.32 -62.60
CA ILE A 21 2.93 17.61 -63.24
C ILE A 21 1.91 18.73 -63.61
N LEU A 22 1.87 19.95 -63.02
CA LEU A 22 2.77 21.15 -62.93
C LEU A 22 2.69 22.17 -64.12
N ALA A 23 2.22 23.40 -63.83
CA ALA A 23 2.56 24.69 -64.49
C ALA A 23 2.06 25.87 -63.59
N LEU A 24 2.87 26.64 -62.84
CA LEU A 24 3.81 27.76 -63.16
C LEU A 24 3.15 29.12 -63.54
N ALA A 25 3.20 30.09 -62.61
CA ALA A 25 3.72 31.48 -62.76
C ALA A 25 3.44 32.29 -61.45
N PHE A 26 4.46 32.52 -60.59
CA PHE A 26 5.27 33.75 -60.46
C PHE A 26 4.50 35.02 -60.02
N ASN A 27 4.75 35.58 -58.82
CA ASN A 27 5.88 36.50 -58.57
C ASN A 27 5.97 37.00 -57.10
N CYS A 28 7.21 37.33 -56.72
CA CYS A 28 7.69 38.20 -55.63
C CYS A 28 7.69 37.74 -54.15
N ALA A 29 8.79 38.14 -53.52
CA ALA A 29 9.34 37.74 -52.23
C ALA A 29 8.90 38.64 -51.06
N GLU A 30 9.15 38.09 -49.86
CA GLU A 30 9.21 38.70 -48.51
C GLU A 30 7.90 39.26 -47.91
N ASN A 31 7.25 38.46 -47.04
CA ASN A 31 7.17 38.74 -45.60
C ASN A 31 6.43 37.61 -44.85
N ASP A 32 7.13 37.08 -43.85
CA ASP A 32 6.65 36.74 -42.51
C ASP A 32 5.22 36.19 -42.35
N LEU A 33 5.11 34.87 -42.19
CA LEU A 33 4.01 34.25 -41.44
C LEU A 33 4.62 33.15 -40.56
N SER A 34 4.82 33.54 -39.31
CA SER A 34 5.20 32.76 -38.14
C SER A 34 4.41 31.47 -37.97
N ASP A 35 5.12 30.44 -37.51
CA ASP A 35 4.64 29.20 -36.91
C ASP A 35 3.29 29.32 -36.18
N GLU A 36 2.28 28.59 -36.65
CA GLU A 36 1.25 28.10 -35.74
C GLU A 36 1.86 26.95 -34.93
N ASN A 37 2.41 27.33 -33.78
CA ASN A 37 2.80 26.43 -32.71
C ASN A 37 1.54 25.68 -32.24
N LEU A 38 1.40 24.42 -32.67
CA LEU A 38 0.43 23.48 -32.10
C LEU A 38 0.87 23.19 -30.65
N LEU A 39 0.42 24.04 -29.72
CA LEU A 39 0.61 23.87 -28.29
C LEU A 39 -0.16 22.61 -27.84
N VAL A 40 0.54 21.49 -27.76
CA VAL A 40 0.08 20.36 -26.95
C VAL A 40 0.23 20.78 -25.49
N SER A 41 -0.87 21.11 -24.83
CA SER A 41 -0.91 21.38 -23.40
C SER A 41 -0.27 20.21 -22.62
N PRO A 42 0.67 20.47 -21.69
CA PRO A 42 1.23 19.41 -20.87
C PRO A 42 0.18 18.96 -19.85
N ASN A 43 -0.44 17.80 -20.08
CA ASN A 43 -1.30 17.16 -19.08
C ASN A 43 -0.52 17.03 -17.74
N VAL A 44 -1.00 17.67 -16.67
CA VAL A 44 -0.42 17.48 -15.35
C VAL A 44 -0.86 16.10 -14.85
N THR A 45 0.08 15.16 -14.84
CA THR A 45 -0.13 13.84 -14.26
C THR A 45 0.45 13.83 -12.85
N ILE A 46 -0.38 13.64 -11.84
CA ILE A 46 0.11 13.48 -10.46
C ILE A 46 0.77 12.12 -10.37
N SER A 47 2.01 12.06 -9.89
CA SER A 47 2.65 10.79 -9.55
C SER A 47 1.89 10.14 -8.36
N SER A 48 1.80 8.81 -8.34
CA SER A 48 1.19 8.09 -7.21
C SER A 48 1.99 8.21 -5.92
N THR A 49 3.27 8.60 -5.99
CA THR A 49 4.19 8.59 -4.84
C THR A 49 4.98 9.89 -4.65
N ASN A 50 5.04 10.76 -5.66
CA ASN A 50 5.83 11.99 -5.61
C ASN A 50 4.97 13.25 -5.69
N ALA A 51 5.45 14.32 -5.07
CA ALA A 51 4.83 15.63 -5.20
C ALA A 51 5.03 16.20 -6.62
N GLN A 52 3.95 16.70 -7.20
CA GLN A 52 3.95 17.37 -8.50
C GLN A 52 3.80 18.88 -8.29
N THR A 53 4.72 19.67 -8.84
CA THR A 53 4.60 21.14 -8.85
C THR A 53 4.10 21.59 -10.23
N ILE A 54 3.11 22.47 -10.22
CA ILE A 54 2.49 23.15 -11.36
C ILE A 54 2.84 24.63 -11.23
N GLN A 55 3.52 25.19 -12.23
CA GLN A 55 3.73 26.64 -12.29
C GLN A 55 2.41 27.33 -12.61
N ALA A 56 2.09 28.42 -11.90
CA ALA A 56 0.77 29.03 -11.99
C ALA A 56 0.48 29.57 -13.40
N GLU A 57 1.51 30.07 -14.09
CA GLU A 57 1.45 30.57 -15.46
C GLU A 57 1.24 29.48 -16.52
N ASN A 58 1.40 28.20 -16.17
CA ASN A 58 1.18 27.06 -17.07
C ASN A 58 -0.28 26.60 -17.05
N PHE A 59 -1.23 27.52 -17.11
CA PHE A 59 -2.66 27.21 -17.15
C PHE A 59 -3.11 26.77 -18.54
N ASP A 60 -4.11 25.88 -18.59
CA ASP A 60 -4.79 25.47 -19.83
C ASP A 60 -5.96 26.39 -20.17
N GLY A 61 -6.57 26.99 -19.16
CA GLY A 61 -7.66 27.95 -19.30
C GLY A 61 -7.57 29.02 -18.23
N MET A 62 -7.91 30.26 -18.56
CA MET A 62 -7.94 31.34 -17.57
C MET A 62 -8.98 32.39 -17.92
N LYS A 63 -9.26 33.25 -16.94
CA LYS A 63 -10.03 34.49 -17.14
C LYS A 63 -9.47 35.59 -16.24
N GLY A 64 -9.22 36.76 -16.84
CA GLY A 64 -8.99 38.03 -16.12
C GLY A 64 -7.60 38.22 -15.52
N ILE A 65 -6.72 37.22 -15.61
CA ILE A 65 -5.40 37.26 -15.00
C ILE A 65 -4.34 37.87 -15.92
N GLN A 66 -3.19 38.24 -15.33
CA GLN A 66 -1.96 38.57 -16.06
C GLN A 66 -0.76 37.87 -15.43
N THR A 67 0.35 37.78 -16.17
CA THR A 67 1.62 37.23 -15.67
C THR A 67 2.67 38.32 -15.54
N GLU A 68 3.52 38.22 -14.51
CA GLU A 68 4.69 39.09 -14.32
C GLU A 68 5.89 38.27 -13.85
N SER A 69 7.10 38.83 -13.97
CA SER A 69 8.30 38.20 -13.39
C SER A 69 8.20 38.11 -11.87
N THR A 70 8.46 36.92 -11.33
CA THR A 70 8.41 36.67 -9.89
C THR A 70 9.75 36.98 -9.23
N SER A 71 9.69 37.51 -8.01
CA SER A 71 10.87 37.61 -7.13
C SER A 71 10.99 36.42 -6.16
N ASP A 72 10.15 35.40 -6.30
CA ASP A 72 10.22 34.21 -5.45
C ASP A 72 11.48 33.38 -5.73
N SER A 73 11.83 32.51 -4.80
CA SER A 73 12.91 31.55 -4.99
C SER A 73 12.62 30.63 -6.17
N GLY A 74 13.55 30.53 -7.12
CA GLY A 74 13.38 29.74 -8.35
C GLY A 74 13.17 30.58 -9.61
N GLY A 75 12.89 31.88 -9.47
CA GLY A 75 12.61 32.78 -10.60
C GLY A 75 11.35 32.37 -11.37
N GLY A 76 11.26 32.78 -12.63
CA GLY A 76 10.11 32.48 -13.50
C GLY A 76 9.08 33.61 -13.55
N SER A 77 7.82 33.25 -13.85
CA SER A 77 6.69 34.18 -13.78
C SER A 77 5.74 33.78 -12.67
N ASN A 78 4.93 34.72 -12.20
CA ASN A 78 3.75 34.43 -11.38
C ASN A 78 2.50 34.94 -12.06
N VAL A 79 1.33 34.47 -11.61
CA VAL A 79 0.03 35.01 -11.99
C VAL A 79 -0.39 36.09 -10.99
N GLY A 80 -0.96 37.19 -11.50
CA GLY A 80 -1.45 38.33 -10.75
C GLY A 80 -2.62 39.04 -11.46
N TRP A 81 -2.93 40.26 -11.02
CA TRP A 81 -4.11 41.04 -11.44
C TRP A 81 -5.44 40.30 -11.25
N ILE A 82 -5.47 39.38 -10.28
CA ILE A 82 -6.63 38.53 -10.03
C ILE A 82 -7.74 39.36 -9.36
N ASP A 83 -8.93 39.35 -9.97
CA ASP A 83 -10.17 39.90 -9.43
C ASP A 83 -11.16 38.79 -9.01
N SER A 84 -12.18 39.17 -8.23
CA SER A 84 -13.23 38.23 -7.83
C SER A 84 -13.99 37.72 -9.07
N GLY A 85 -14.04 36.40 -9.25
CA GLY A 85 -14.67 35.75 -10.40
C GLY A 85 -13.72 35.40 -11.56
N ASP A 86 -12.43 35.71 -11.40
CA ASP A 86 -11.36 35.23 -12.28
C ASP A 86 -10.98 33.78 -11.95
N TYR A 87 -10.37 33.09 -12.91
CA TYR A 87 -9.98 31.70 -12.69
C TYR A 87 -8.72 31.28 -13.47
N LEU A 88 -8.16 30.17 -12.99
CA LEU A 88 -7.12 29.37 -13.62
C LEU A 88 -7.60 27.92 -13.69
N GLU A 89 -7.38 27.25 -14.81
CA GLU A 89 -7.74 25.85 -15.06
C GLU A 89 -6.52 25.07 -15.57
N TYR A 90 -6.37 23.84 -15.09
CA TYR A 90 -5.29 22.93 -15.44
C TYR A 90 -5.86 21.52 -15.68
N SER A 91 -5.33 20.80 -16.65
CA SER A 91 -5.64 19.40 -16.91
C SER A 91 -4.95 18.54 -15.86
N LEU A 92 -5.73 17.76 -15.13
CA LEU A 92 -5.30 16.99 -13.96
C LEU A 92 -5.61 15.50 -14.16
N THR A 93 -4.57 14.67 -14.25
CA THR A 93 -4.70 13.22 -14.21
C THR A 93 -4.29 12.70 -12.84
N VAL A 94 -5.24 12.10 -12.13
CA VAL A 94 -5.06 11.54 -10.79
C VAL A 94 -5.00 10.01 -10.91
N PRO A 95 -3.88 9.36 -10.53
CA PRO A 95 -3.72 7.92 -10.74
C PRO A 95 -4.59 7.07 -9.81
N ALA A 96 -4.93 7.58 -8.62
CA ALA A 96 -5.77 6.89 -7.63
C ALA A 96 -6.59 7.90 -6.82
N SER A 97 -7.80 7.52 -6.40
CA SER A 97 -8.58 8.35 -5.49
C SER A 97 -7.89 8.36 -4.12
N GLY A 98 -7.85 9.50 -3.44
CA GLY A 98 -7.16 9.56 -2.15
C GLY A 98 -6.99 10.98 -1.62
N SER A 99 -6.30 11.08 -0.48
CA SER A 99 -5.98 12.35 0.17
C SER A 99 -4.74 12.98 -0.47
N TYR A 100 -4.83 14.25 -0.87
CA TYR A 100 -3.76 15.01 -1.49
C TYR A 100 -3.60 16.34 -0.76
N LYS A 101 -2.34 16.69 -0.44
CA LYS A 101 -1.97 17.98 0.13
C LYS A 101 -1.69 18.93 -1.03
N PHE A 102 -2.55 19.92 -1.17
CA PHE A 102 -2.33 21.07 -2.03
C PHE A 102 -1.58 22.14 -1.25
N GLU A 103 -0.50 22.63 -1.83
CA GLU A 103 0.28 23.75 -1.34
C GLU A 103 0.25 24.84 -2.40
N PHE A 104 -0.18 26.04 -2.02
CA PHE A 104 -0.30 27.20 -2.90
C PHE A 104 0.70 28.26 -2.46
N ARG A 105 1.57 28.68 -3.37
CA ARG A 105 2.55 29.73 -3.11
C ARG A 105 1.96 31.08 -3.51
N VAL A 106 1.49 31.85 -2.53
CA VAL A 106 0.70 33.06 -2.75
C VAL A 106 1.35 34.30 -2.14
N ALA A 107 1.04 35.46 -2.70
CA ALA A 107 1.45 36.76 -2.19
C ALA A 107 0.31 37.78 -2.32
N SER A 108 0.26 38.78 -1.44
CA SER A 108 -0.76 39.83 -1.46
C SER A 108 -0.35 41.03 -0.61
N LYS A 109 -0.59 42.23 -1.12
CA LYS A 109 -0.19 43.48 -0.44
C LYS A 109 -1.09 43.81 0.76
N SER A 110 -2.41 43.80 0.56
CA SER A 110 -3.38 44.29 1.56
C SER A 110 -4.63 43.43 1.69
N ASN A 111 -5.00 42.68 0.65
CA ASN A 111 -6.13 41.76 0.68
C ASN A 111 -5.66 40.35 1.06
N ALA A 112 -6.59 39.51 1.52
CA ALA A 112 -6.31 38.10 1.64
C ALA A 112 -6.34 37.42 0.26
N SER A 113 -5.46 36.45 0.04
CA SER A 113 -5.52 35.57 -1.13
C SER A 113 -6.70 34.61 -0.96
N LYS A 114 -7.77 34.84 -1.73
CA LYS A 114 -9.07 34.19 -1.58
C LYS A 114 -9.53 33.49 -2.85
N PHE A 115 -9.67 32.18 -2.79
CA PHE A 115 -10.20 31.39 -3.90
C PHE A 115 -10.81 30.08 -3.42
N ASP A 116 -11.75 29.58 -4.20
CA ASP A 116 -12.21 28.19 -4.14
C ASP A 116 -11.41 27.37 -5.16
N PHE A 117 -11.23 26.07 -4.89
CA PHE A 117 -10.66 25.18 -5.90
C PHE A 117 -11.44 23.87 -6.04
N TYR A 118 -11.42 23.33 -7.26
CA TYR A 118 -12.34 22.29 -7.73
C TYR A 118 -11.60 21.18 -8.49
N GLN A 119 -12.14 19.96 -8.44
CA GLN A 119 -11.84 18.88 -9.40
C GLN A 119 -13.07 18.67 -10.29
N GLY A 120 -12.93 18.95 -11.59
CA GLY A 120 -14.07 19.10 -12.49
C GLY A 120 -15.05 20.15 -11.94
N ASN A 121 -16.29 19.74 -11.70
CA ASN A 121 -17.33 20.59 -11.12
C ASN A 121 -17.45 20.46 -9.58
N THR A 122 -16.66 19.60 -8.95
CA THR A 122 -16.74 19.33 -7.51
C THR A 122 -15.82 20.26 -6.74
N LYS A 123 -16.39 21.10 -5.87
CA LYS A 123 -15.61 21.97 -4.98
C LYS A 123 -14.83 21.13 -3.96
N LEU A 124 -13.51 21.26 -3.96
CA LEU A 124 -12.63 20.56 -3.02
C LEU A 124 -12.50 21.30 -1.70
N SER A 125 -12.15 22.58 -1.74
CA SER A 125 -12.05 23.44 -0.55
C SER A 125 -11.96 24.92 -0.94
N ASN A 126 -11.69 25.76 0.06
CA ASN A 126 -11.38 27.18 -0.10
C ASN A 126 -10.05 27.54 0.58
N VAL A 127 -9.40 28.57 0.05
CA VAL A 127 -8.24 29.23 0.62
C VAL A 127 -8.61 30.67 0.98
N ASN A 128 -8.21 31.10 2.17
CA ASN A 128 -8.37 32.46 2.66
C ASN A 128 -7.13 32.83 3.48
N LYS A 129 -6.03 33.12 2.79
CA LYS A 129 -4.75 33.44 3.43
C LYS A 129 -4.62 34.95 3.61
N ALA A 130 -4.45 35.40 4.85
CA ALA A 130 -4.24 36.82 5.19
C ALA A 130 -3.09 37.44 4.38
N ALA A 131 -3.16 38.76 4.20
CA ALA A 131 -2.20 39.54 3.42
C ALA A 131 -0.75 39.26 3.85
N THR A 132 0.15 39.15 2.87
CA THR A 132 1.56 38.85 3.10
C THR A 132 2.45 40.09 3.15
N GLY A 133 1.87 41.27 2.95
CA GLY A 133 2.54 42.57 3.05
C GLY A 133 3.14 43.07 1.73
N GLY A 134 3.04 42.31 0.64
CA GLY A 134 3.49 42.73 -0.70
C GLY A 134 3.05 41.74 -1.79
N TYR A 135 2.93 42.22 -3.03
CA TYR A 135 2.57 41.38 -4.19
C TYR A 135 3.65 40.36 -4.57
N GLN A 136 4.85 40.52 -4.04
CA GLN A 136 6.00 39.65 -4.23
C GLN A 136 6.52 39.11 -2.87
N SER A 137 5.74 39.27 -1.80
CA SER A 137 6.05 38.73 -0.47
C SER A 137 5.44 37.34 -0.35
N TRP A 138 6.17 36.32 -0.76
CA TRP A 138 5.64 34.98 -0.98
C TRP A 138 5.53 34.14 0.29
N VAL A 139 4.37 33.49 0.47
CA VAL A 139 4.14 32.52 1.55
C VAL A 139 3.42 31.29 1.01
N THR A 140 3.70 30.14 1.60
CA THR A 140 3.02 28.89 1.23
C THR A 140 1.86 28.65 2.18
N THR A 141 0.66 28.41 1.63
CA THR A 141 -0.50 27.93 2.38
C THR A 141 -0.90 26.55 1.88
N SER A 142 -1.54 25.74 2.71
CA SER A 142 -1.87 24.36 2.33
C SER A 142 -3.27 23.94 2.75
N LYS A 143 -3.81 22.97 1.99
CA LYS A 143 -5.09 22.30 2.22
C LYS A 143 -4.94 20.83 1.85
N THR A 144 -5.40 19.95 2.73
CA THR A 144 -5.53 18.53 2.42
C THR A 144 -6.96 18.26 2.00
N VAL A 145 -7.15 17.64 0.84
CA VAL A 145 -8.46 17.34 0.25
C VAL A 145 -8.44 15.97 -0.42
N ASN A 146 -9.61 15.38 -0.63
CA ASN A 146 -9.71 14.13 -1.38
C ASN A 146 -9.88 14.40 -2.87
N LEU A 147 -9.06 13.77 -3.71
CA LEU A 147 -9.23 13.72 -5.16
C LEU A 147 -9.82 12.38 -5.57
N SER A 148 -10.60 12.37 -6.64
CA SER A 148 -11.02 11.16 -7.34
C SER A 148 -10.00 10.78 -8.41
N ALA A 149 -9.81 9.48 -8.67
CA ALA A 149 -8.98 8.98 -9.76
C ALA A 149 -9.52 9.39 -11.13
N GLY A 150 -8.63 9.42 -12.12
CA GLY A 150 -8.92 9.70 -13.53
C GLY A 150 -8.50 11.10 -13.96
N THR A 151 -8.75 11.39 -15.23
CA THR A 151 -8.46 12.69 -15.85
C THR A 151 -9.64 13.65 -15.66
N SER A 152 -9.34 14.87 -15.21
CA SER A 152 -10.31 15.92 -14.88
C SER A 152 -9.65 17.30 -14.97
N THR A 153 -10.37 18.37 -14.64
CA THR A 153 -9.82 19.73 -14.58
C THR A 153 -9.61 20.17 -13.14
N LEU A 154 -8.43 20.67 -12.78
CA LEU A 154 -8.22 21.46 -11.57
C LEU A 154 -8.58 22.92 -11.86
N LYS A 155 -9.54 23.50 -11.14
CA LYS A 155 -9.91 24.91 -11.29
C LYS A 155 -9.65 25.67 -10.00
N LEU A 156 -8.99 26.82 -10.07
CA LEU A 156 -8.91 27.82 -9.00
C LEU A 156 -9.81 29.00 -9.39
N LEU A 157 -10.87 29.26 -8.62
CA LEU A 157 -11.82 30.35 -8.83
C LEU A 157 -11.64 31.40 -7.74
N ALA A 158 -11.20 32.59 -8.11
CA ALA A 158 -11.01 33.69 -7.19
C ALA A 158 -12.34 34.16 -6.59
N THR A 159 -12.41 34.21 -5.26
CA THR A 159 -13.57 34.72 -4.50
C THR A 159 -13.28 36.08 -3.86
N GLY A 160 -12.14 36.67 -4.21
CA GLY A 160 -11.68 38.00 -3.82
C GLY A 160 -10.44 38.34 -4.64
N GLY A 161 -10.19 39.63 -4.88
CA GLY A 161 -9.07 40.09 -5.73
C GLY A 161 -7.86 40.64 -4.98
N GLY A 162 -6.82 41.00 -5.72
CA GLY A 162 -5.62 41.67 -5.21
C GLY A 162 -4.59 40.73 -4.57
N TRP A 163 -4.37 39.57 -5.17
CA TRP A 163 -3.35 38.60 -4.78
C TRP A 163 -2.71 37.94 -6.00
N ASN A 164 -1.52 37.39 -5.78
CA ASN A 164 -0.70 36.69 -6.77
C ASN A 164 -0.49 35.22 -6.34
N ILE A 165 -0.22 34.34 -7.30
CA ILE A 165 0.15 32.94 -7.10
C ILE A 165 1.31 32.56 -8.02
N ASN A 166 2.30 31.86 -7.46
CA ASN A 166 3.51 31.45 -8.18
C ASN A 166 3.43 29.99 -8.65
N TRP A 167 3.08 29.08 -7.74
CA TRP A 167 2.93 27.66 -8.08
C TRP A 167 1.91 26.97 -7.18
N ILE A 168 1.43 25.83 -7.68
CA ILE A 168 0.59 24.85 -6.98
C ILE A 168 1.41 23.58 -6.85
N LYS A 169 1.61 23.08 -5.65
CA LYS A 169 2.25 21.78 -5.42
C LYS A 169 1.23 20.82 -4.85
N ILE A 170 1.08 19.69 -5.51
CA ILE A 170 0.15 18.63 -5.14
C ILE A 170 1.00 17.45 -4.69
N THR A 171 0.94 17.14 -3.41
CA THR A 171 1.63 15.98 -2.84
C THR A 171 0.58 14.93 -2.52
N PRO A 172 0.66 13.71 -3.07
CA PRO A 172 -0.07 12.59 -2.49
C PRO A 172 0.22 12.59 -1.00
N VAL A 173 -0.82 12.68 -0.17
CA VAL A 173 -0.64 12.37 1.24
C VAL A 173 -0.58 10.87 1.24
N SER A 174 0.65 10.34 1.32
CA SER A 174 0.83 8.96 1.76
C SER A 174 0.09 8.87 3.09
N VAL A 175 -1.11 8.31 3.07
CA VAL A 175 -1.48 7.47 4.18
C VAL A 175 -0.32 6.49 4.26
N SER A 176 0.47 6.51 5.35
CA SER A 176 1.13 5.29 5.77
C SER A 176 0.09 4.21 5.54
N GLN A 177 0.42 3.23 4.69
CA GLN A 177 -0.50 2.19 4.27
C GLN A 177 -1.15 1.67 5.53
N THR A 178 -2.35 2.16 5.83
CA THR A 178 -3.14 1.70 6.93
C THR A 178 -3.55 0.37 6.36
N THR A 179 -3.06 -0.71 6.94
CA THR A 179 -3.83 -1.94 6.95
C THR A 179 -5.29 -1.50 7.14
N VAL A 180 -6.21 -2.05 6.35
CA VAL A 180 -7.58 -2.08 6.83
C VAL A 180 -7.45 -2.80 8.16
N SER A 181 -7.37 -2.05 9.26
CA SER A 181 -7.29 -2.64 10.58
C SER A 181 -8.57 -3.45 10.69
N ASP A 182 -8.43 -4.76 10.80
CA ASP A 182 -9.58 -5.63 10.97
C ASP A 182 -10.37 -5.08 12.14
N ASN A 183 -11.64 -4.74 11.91
CA ASN A 183 -12.54 -4.41 12.99
C ASN A 183 -12.69 -5.67 13.85
N LEU A 184 -11.91 -5.77 14.92
CA LEU A 184 -11.83 -6.90 15.83
C LEU A 184 -13.18 -7.21 16.48
N ALA A 185 -14.09 -6.24 16.51
CA ALA A 185 -15.44 -6.41 17.04
C ALA A 185 -16.43 -6.98 16.02
N LEU A 186 -16.15 -6.93 14.70
CA LEU A 186 -17.07 -7.33 13.65
C LEU A 186 -17.55 -8.78 13.82
N GLY A 187 -18.86 -8.97 13.88
CA GLY A 187 -19.52 -10.27 14.03
C GLY A 187 -19.30 -10.95 15.39
N LYS A 188 -18.66 -10.28 16.35
CA LYS A 188 -18.34 -10.88 17.65
C LYS A 188 -19.55 -10.93 18.59
N THR A 189 -19.42 -11.72 19.65
CA THR A 189 -20.47 -11.83 20.67
C THR A 189 -20.50 -10.56 21.52
N ALA A 190 -21.67 -9.90 21.52
CA ALA A 190 -21.95 -8.74 22.33
C ALA A 190 -23.09 -8.99 23.33
N GLU A 191 -23.03 -8.31 24.47
CA GLU A 191 -24.01 -8.35 25.55
C GLU A 191 -24.33 -6.94 26.02
N GLN A 192 -25.53 -6.74 26.58
CA GLN A 192 -25.94 -5.47 27.14
C GLN A 192 -26.74 -5.66 28.42
N SER A 193 -26.70 -4.65 29.29
CA SER A 193 -27.33 -4.64 30.62
C SER A 193 -28.82 -5.01 30.63
N SER A 194 -29.55 -4.68 29.57
CA SER A 194 -30.94 -5.05 29.36
C SER A 194 -31.29 -4.88 27.88
N ASN A 195 -32.29 -5.63 27.41
CA ASN A 195 -32.84 -5.42 26.07
C ASN A 195 -34.10 -4.55 26.18
N TYR A 196 -34.28 -3.61 25.26
CA TYR A 196 -35.54 -2.87 25.12
C TYR A 196 -36.69 -3.75 24.62
N SER A 197 -36.38 -4.69 23.71
CA SER A 197 -37.32 -5.64 23.12
C SER A 197 -36.64 -7.00 22.97
N SER A 198 -37.44 -8.07 22.90
CA SER A 198 -36.96 -9.41 22.59
C SER A 198 -36.52 -9.59 21.13
N SER A 199 -36.87 -8.67 20.24
CA SER A 199 -36.64 -8.80 18.79
C SER A 199 -36.02 -7.57 18.13
N ALA A 200 -35.75 -6.49 18.87
CA ALA A 200 -35.20 -5.25 18.33
C ALA A 200 -34.21 -4.62 19.31
N GLY A 201 -33.19 -3.94 18.78
CA GLY A 201 -32.15 -3.31 19.60
C GLY A 201 -31.25 -4.30 20.33
N LEU A 202 -31.08 -5.51 19.78
CA LEU A 202 -30.24 -6.56 20.36
C LEU A 202 -28.75 -6.16 20.34
N PRO A 203 -27.92 -6.66 21.27
CA PRO A 203 -26.55 -6.19 21.43
C PRO A 203 -25.65 -6.46 20.22
N GLY A 204 -25.88 -7.54 19.47
CA GLY A 204 -25.08 -7.89 18.28
C GLY A 204 -25.19 -6.90 17.11
N LEU A 205 -26.15 -5.98 17.14
CA LEU A 205 -26.32 -4.99 16.08
C LEU A 205 -25.20 -3.93 16.07
N ALA A 206 -24.56 -3.67 17.22
CA ALA A 206 -23.42 -2.73 17.27
C ALA A 206 -22.10 -3.33 16.76
N VAL A 207 -22.14 -4.53 16.18
CA VAL A 207 -20.98 -5.23 15.62
C VAL A 207 -21.35 -5.92 14.31
N ASP A 208 -22.40 -5.46 13.63
CA ASP A 208 -22.90 -6.07 12.39
C ASP A 208 -22.24 -5.47 11.14
N GLY A 209 -21.38 -4.46 11.30
CA GLY A 209 -20.68 -3.77 10.23
C GLY A 209 -21.47 -2.61 9.62
N ASN A 210 -22.68 -2.31 10.11
CA ASN A 210 -23.52 -1.23 9.61
C ASN A 210 -23.46 -0.01 10.54
N THR A 211 -22.73 1.01 10.11
CA THR A 211 -22.56 2.26 10.87
C THR A 211 -23.78 3.18 10.88
N SER A 212 -24.91 2.78 10.27
CA SER A 212 -26.09 3.62 10.17
C SER A 212 -26.78 3.83 11.53
N GLY A 213 -26.77 5.08 11.99
CA GLY A 213 -27.48 5.49 13.20
C GLY A 213 -29.00 5.62 13.08
N ALA A 214 -29.59 5.31 11.92
CA ALA A 214 -31.03 5.43 11.70
C ALA A 214 -31.77 4.19 12.23
N TRP A 215 -32.68 4.35 13.20
CA TRP A 215 -33.41 3.23 13.80
C TRP A 215 -34.17 2.36 12.79
N SER A 216 -34.70 2.98 11.73
CA SER A 216 -35.44 2.26 10.68
C SER A 216 -34.59 1.27 9.88
N GLN A 217 -33.25 1.36 9.96
CA GLN A 217 -32.33 0.43 9.29
C GLN A 217 -32.06 -0.85 10.10
N GLY A 218 -32.52 -0.92 11.35
CA GLY A 218 -32.46 -2.16 12.13
C GLY A 218 -31.09 -2.51 12.74
N SER A 219 -30.05 -1.69 12.58
CA SER A 219 -28.70 -1.91 13.18
C SER A 219 -28.42 -1.17 14.49
N VAL A 220 -29.38 -0.48 15.07
CA VAL A 220 -29.13 0.28 16.31
C VAL A 220 -29.48 -0.54 17.54
N THR A 221 -28.52 -0.77 18.43
CA THR A 221 -28.75 -1.38 19.76
C THR A 221 -29.62 -0.50 20.65
N HIS A 222 -30.32 -1.09 21.62
CA HIS A 222 -31.15 -0.31 22.55
C HIS A 222 -31.37 -1.04 23.88
N THR A 223 -30.89 -0.45 24.96
CA THR A 223 -31.17 -0.93 26.32
C THR A 223 -32.48 -0.35 26.85
N SER A 224 -33.11 -1.03 27.81
CA SER A 224 -34.16 -0.39 28.61
C SER A 224 -33.63 0.86 29.31
N ASN A 225 -34.50 1.85 29.53
CA ASN A 225 -34.14 3.04 30.29
C ASN A 225 -33.84 2.65 31.74
N SER A 226 -32.60 2.82 32.16
CA SER A 226 -32.12 2.35 33.46
C SER A 226 -30.96 3.21 33.95
N SER A 227 -30.57 3.03 35.21
CA SER A 227 -29.40 3.72 35.76
C SER A 227 -28.12 3.06 35.25
N SER A 228 -27.27 3.85 34.61
CA SER A 228 -25.96 3.47 34.09
C SER A 228 -25.97 2.18 33.25
N PRO A 229 -26.80 2.11 32.19
CA PRO A 229 -26.81 0.98 31.27
C PRO A 229 -25.46 0.82 30.59
N TRP A 230 -25.15 -0.41 30.21
CA TRP A 230 -23.91 -0.77 29.55
C TRP A 230 -24.12 -1.75 28.39
N TRP A 231 -23.19 -1.72 27.45
CA TRP A 231 -23.01 -2.65 26.34
C TRP A 231 -21.54 -3.10 26.30
N GLN A 232 -21.27 -4.35 25.92
CA GLN A 232 -19.91 -4.92 25.87
C GLN A 232 -19.77 -5.94 24.74
N VAL A 233 -18.62 -5.94 24.07
CA VAL A 233 -18.19 -6.97 23.11
C VAL A 233 -17.02 -7.79 23.66
N ARG A 234 -17.00 -9.09 23.34
CA ARG A 234 -15.85 -9.98 23.56
C ARG A 234 -15.14 -10.21 22.24
N LEU A 235 -13.85 -9.89 22.17
CA LEU A 235 -13.06 -9.97 20.94
C LEU A 235 -12.61 -11.40 20.60
N GLY A 236 -12.53 -12.27 21.62
CA GLY A 236 -12.19 -13.69 21.47
C GLY A 236 -10.79 -14.05 21.99
N ASP A 237 -9.86 -13.09 21.93
CA ASP A 237 -8.50 -13.16 22.49
C ASP A 237 -8.08 -11.76 22.99
N ASP A 238 -6.95 -11.68 23.69
CA ASP A 238 -6.33 -10.39 24.02
C ASP A 238 -5.64 -9.81 22.77
N TYR A 239 -6.11 -8.63 22.34
CA TYR A 239 -5.55 -7.88 21.23
C TYR A 239 -4.89 -6.61 21.73
N THR A 240 -3.81 -6.18 21.09
CA THR A 240 -3.36 -4.78 21.19
C THR A 240 -4.41 -3.91 20.52
N ILE A 241 -5.25 -3.24 21.31
CA ILE A 241 -6.30 -2.35 20.81
C ILE A 241 -5.69 -0.96 20.68
N GLY A 242 -5.83 -0.32 19.53
CA GLY A 242 -5.29 1.00 19.23
C GLY A 242 -6.39 2.05 19.22
N ASP A 243 -7.38 1.86 18.34
CA ASP A 243 -8.49 2.78 18.22
C ASP A 243 -9.82 2.06 18.45
N ILE A 244 -10.75 2.76 19.08
CA ILE A 244 -12.15 2.34 19.24
C ILE A 244 -13.02 3.43 18.63
N VAL A 245 -13.86 3.07 17.66
CA VAL A 245 -14.80 4.00 17.02
C VAL A 245 -16.22 3.65 17.44
N ILE A 246 -16.91 4.63 18.03
CA ILE A 246 -18.28 4.46 18.52
C ILE A 246 -19.22 5.29 17.68
N TRP A 247 -20.16 4.63 17.00
CA TRP A 247 -21.19 5.24 16.19
C TRP A 247 -22.50 5.37 16.98
N ASN A 248 -23.08 6.57 16.95
CA ASN A 248 -24.28 6.92 17.68
C ASN A 248 -25.54 6.69 16.82
N ARG A 249 -26.68 6.53 17.50
CA ARG A 249 -27.99 6.72 16.89
C ARG A 249 -28.15 8.17 16.43
N THR A 250 -28.63 8.40 15.23
CA THR A 250 -28.71 9.74 14.61
C THR A 250 -30.12 10.31 14.51
N ASP A 251 -31.17 9.54 14.85
CA ASP A 251 -32.55 10.05 14.87
C ASP A 251 -32.72 11.26 15.82
N SER A 252 -33.43 12.31 15.38
CA SER A 252 -33.61 13.55 16.15
C SER A 252 -34.25 13.36 17.53
N CYS A 253 -35.04 12.31 17.75
CA CYS A 253 -35.66 12.00 19.04
C CYS A 253 -34.67 11.57 20.13
N CYS A 254 -33.50 11.10 19.72
CA CYS A 254 -32.79 10.09 20.46
C CYS A 254 -31.26 10.22 20.36
N SER A 255 -30.74 10.99 19.39
CA SER A 255 -29.31 11.19 19.18
C SER A 255 -28.58 11.81 20.37
N SER A 256 -29.27 12.61 21.19
CA SER A 256 -28.70 13.21 22.40
C SER A 256 -28.50 12.23 23.56
N ARG A 257 -29.01 10.99 23.48
CA ARG A 257 -28.96 10.01 24.59
C ARG A 257 -27.56 9.49 24.88
N LEU A 258 -26.72 9.33 23.85
CA LEU A 258 -25.33 8.93 24.01
C LEU A 258 -24.48 10.17 24.33
N ASN A 259 -24.38 10.51 25.61
CA ASN A 259 -23.57 11.60 26.13
C ASN A 259 -23.08 11.20 27.53
N ASN A 260 -21.89 11.66 27.93
CA ASN A 260 -21.34 11.44 29.26
C ASN A 260 -21.28 9.94 29.59
N PHE A 261 -20.45 9.20 28.86
CA PHE A 261 -20.28 7.76 29.04
C PHE A 261 -18.81 7.39 29.22
N ASP A 262 -18.58 6.28 29.92
CA ASP A 262 -17.26 5.68 30.07
C ASP A 262 -17.05 4.60 29.00
N VAL A 263 -15.84 4.56 28.46
CA VAL A 263 -15.32 3.47 27.62
C VAL A 263 -14.27 2.72 28.43
N PHE A 264 -14.41 1.40 28.53
CA PHE A 264 -13.49 0.53 29.25
C PHE A 264 -12.91 -0.52 28.32
N VAL A 265 -11.65 -0.88 28.55
CA VAL A 265 -11.04 -2.10 28.00
C VAL A 265 -10.66 -3.02 29.17
N TYR A 266 -11.01 -4.30 29.06
CA TYR A 266 -10.58 -5.34 29.99
C TYR A 266 -9.75 -6.40 29.25
N ASN A 267 -8.71 -6.93 29.90
CA ASN A 267 -7.99 -8.11 29.42
C ASN A 267 -8.74 -9.41 29.73
N ASP A 268 -8.23 -10.57 29.29
CA ASP A 268 -8.93 -11.85 29.44
C ASP A 268 -9.12 -12.25 30.92
N ALA A 269 -8.16 -11.89 31.78
CA ALA A 269 -8.25 -12.06 33.23
C ALA A 269 -9.35 -11.19 33.91
N GLY A 270 -9.95 -10.24 33.18
CA GLY A 270 -11.03 -9.37 33.69
C GLY A 270 -10.53 -8.09 34.33
N THR A 271 -9.23 -7.80 34.23
CA THR A 271 -8.62 -6.57 34.73
C THR A 271 -8.90 -5.43 33.78
N GLN A 272 -9.34 -4.28 34.32
CA GLN A 272 -9.50 -3.05 33.54
C GLN A 272 -8.11 -2.51 33.17
N VAL A 273 -7.78 -2.51 31.88
CA VAL A 273 -6.49 -2.04 31.36
C VAL A 273 -6.56 -0.62 30.78
N TYR A 274 -7.76 -0.14 30.47
CA TYR A 274 -7.98 1.21 29.97
C TYR A 274 -9.34 1.75 30.37
N LYS A 275 -9.41 3.07 30.57
CA LYS A 275 -10.66 3.80 30.77
C LYS A 275 -10.54 5.23 30.25
N THR A 276 -11.54 5.68 29.51
CA THR A 276 -11.75 7.11 29.22
C THR A 276 -13.21 7.51 29.38
N THR A 277 -13.48 8.81 29.47
CA THR A 277 -14.84 9.38 29.55
C THR A 277 -15.08 10.30 28.36
N ILE A 278 -16.18 10.09 27.65
CA ILE A 278 -16.64 10.96 26.57
C ILE A 278 -17.79 11.82 27.09
N THR A 279 -17.60 13.14 27.08
CA THR A 279 -18.56 14.12 27.63
C THR A 279 -19.42 14.80 26.55
N SER A 280 -19.06 14.66 25.27
CA SER A 280 -19.82 15.16 24.13
C SER A 280 -20.71 14.08 23.53
N THR A 281 -21.76 14.50 22.81
CA THR A 281 -22.59 13.61 22.02
C THR A 281 -21.90 13.29 20.69
N PRO A 282 -21.58 12.02 20.38
CA PRO A 282 -21.00 11.68 19.08
C PRO A 282 -22.00 11.93 17.94
N ASN A 283 -21.56 12.53 16.83
CA ASN A 283 -22.41 12.83 15.68
C ASN A 283 -21.62 12.80 14.36
N PRO A 284 -21.68 11.71 13.56
CA PRO A 284 -22.33 10.44 13.89
C PRO A 284 -21.50 9.58 14.85
N SER A 285 -20.19 9.82 14.98
CA SER A 285 -19.28 8.95 15.74
C SER A 285 -18.22 9.72 16.53
N VAL A 286 -17.48 8.98 17.36
CA VAL A 286 -16.27 9.43 18.06
C VAL A 286 -15.21 8.34 17.97
N THR A 287 -13.96 8.74 17.72
CA THR A 287 -12.80 7.85 17.76
C THR A 287 -12.05 8.08 19.07
N ILE A 288 -11.73 6.99 19.76
CA ILE A 288 -10.94 6.96 20.98
C ILE A 288 -9.64 6.22 20.68
N SER A 289 -8.51 6.89 20.85
CA SER A 289 -7.21 6.21 20.86
C SER A 289 -6.90 5.72 22.27
N THR A 290 -6.56 4.44 22.39
CA THR A 290 -6.19 3.79 23.65
C THR A 290 -4.68 3.87 23.92
N GLY A 291 -3.89 4.15 22.89
CA GLY A 291 -2.42 4.06 22.95
C GLY A 291 -1.88 2.63 22.92
N GLY A 292 -2.63 1.66 22.37
CA GLY A 292 -2.13 0.30 22.16
C GLY A 292 -2.26 -0.63 23.38
N VAL A 293 -3.31 -0.46 24.20
CA VAL A 293 -3.53 -1.34 25.37
C VAL A 293 -3.93 -2.76 24.94
N THR A 294 -3.37 -3.77 25.60
CA THR A 294 -3.74 -5.18 25.38
C THR A 294 -5.02 -5.53 26.12
N GLY A 295 -6.08 -5.91 25.39
CA GLY A 295 -7.31 -6.43 26.00
C GLY A 295 -8.22 -7.21 25.06
N SER A 296 -9.20 -7.88 25.66
CA SER A 296 -10.11 -8.83 24.99
C SER A 296 -11.58 -8.43 25.07
N ARG A 297 -11.91 -7.35 25.80
CA ARG A 297 -13.27 -6.85 25.97
C ARG A 297 -13.34 -5.33 25.95
N VAL A 298 -14.28 -4.78 25.17
CA VAL A 298 -14.58 -3.34 25.16
C VAL A 298 -15.99 -3.13 25.72
N ARG A 299 -16.14 -2.22 26.69
CA ARG A 299 -17.44 -1.88 27.31
C ARG A 299 -17.73 -0.39 27.23
N ILE A 300 -18.95 -0.05 26.82
CA ILE A 300 -19.51 1.30 26.85
C ILE A 300 -20.53 1.37 27.98
N LYS A 301 -20.45 2.38 28.84
CA LYS A 301 -21.38 2.56 29.97
C LYS A 301 -21.78 4.02 30.16
N LEU A 302 -23.08 4.31 30.11
CA LEU A 302 -23.58 5.67 30.37
C LEU A 302 -23.40 6.08 31.84
N LYS A 303 -23.10 7.36 32.07
CA LYS A 303 -23.13 7.98 33.40
C LYS A 303 -24.46 8.69 33.59
N GLY A 304 -25.36 8.07 34.36
CA GLY A 304 -26.71 8.59 34.64
C GLY A 304 -27.80 7.64 34.15
N THR A 305 -29.04 8.12 34.19
CA THR A 305 -30.23 7.31 33.84
C THR A 305 -30.72 7.68 32.45
N ASN A 306 -30.56 6.75 31.50
CA ASN A 306 -31.10 6.87 30.14
C ASN A 306 -31.14 5.48 29.48
N ALA A 307 -31.58 5.40 28.22
CA ALA A 307 -31.33 4.25 27.36
C ALA A 307 -29.98 4.42 26.62
N LEU A 308 -29.16 3.36 26.60
CA LEU A 308 -27.96 3.29 25.76
C LEU A 308 -28.36 2.80 24.37
N SER A 309 -27.91 3.52 23.33
CA SER A 309 -28.10 3.12 21.94
C SER A 309 -26.82 3.37 21.16
N LEU A 310 -26.33 2.34 20.49
CA LEU A 310 -25.11 2.33 19.69
C LEU A 310 -25.46 1.79 18.31
N ALA A 311 -25.01 2.48 17.26
CA ALA A 311 -25.17 2.04 15.89
C ALA A 311 -24.09 1.01 15.51
N GLU A 312 -22.84 1.28 15.90
CA GLU A 312 -21.71 0.38 15.64
C GLU A 312 -20.59 0.70 16.65
N VAL A 313 -19.85 -0.31 17.07
CA VAL A 313 -18.61 -0.18 17.84
C VAL A 313 -17.53 -0.95 17.09
N GLN A 314 -16.59 -0.20 16.53
CA GLN A 314 -15.45 -0.75 15.83
C GLN A 314 -14.25 -0.74 16.76
N VAL A 315 -13.50 -1.84 16.79
CA VAL A 315 -12.28 -1.97 17.59
C VAL A 315 -11.15 -2.31 16.64
N PHE A 316 -10.14 -1.48 16.60
CA PHE A 316 -9.02 -1.59 15.67
C PHE A 316 -7.77 -1.94 16.45
N SER A 317 -6.97 -2.83 15.88
CA SER A 317 -5.66 -3.18 16.42
C SER A 317 -4.77 -1.93 16.47
N GLY A 318 -4.12 -1.70 17.60
CA GLY A 318 -3.07 -0.70 17.72
C GLY A 318 -1.74 -1.32 17.34
N GLU A 319 -0.91 -0.56 16.65
CA GLU A 319 0.52 -0.89 16.60
C GLU A 319 1.03 -0.93 18.04
N SER A 320 1.45 -2.10 18.51
CA SER A 320 1.99 -2.28 19.85
C SER A 320 3.30 -1.55 19.97
N ASP A 321 3.31 -0.42 20.70
CA ASP A 321 4.54 0.26 21.13
C ASP A 321 5.11 -0.36 22.42
N GLY A 322 4.99 -1.69 22.57
CA GLY A 322 5.15 -2.36 23.86
C GLY A 322 5.36 -3.86 23.81
N GLY A 323 6.36 -4.29 23.04
CA GLY A 323 6.90 -5.65 23.01
C GLY A 323 7.89 -5.68 21.85
N GLY A 324 9.19 -5.84 22.15
CA GLY A 324 10.28 -5.61 21.20
C GLY A 324 10.05 -6.24 19.83
N THR A 325 9.57 -5.44 18.89
CA THR A 325 9.73 -5.64 17.46
C THR A 325 10.25 -4.32 16.95
N THR A 326 11.52 -4.28 16.57
CA THR A 326 12.07 -3.12 15.87
C THR A 326 11.25 -2.92 14.60
N ASN A 327 10.33 -1.95 14.55
CA ASN A 327 10.08 -1.31 13.27
C ASN A 327 11.45 -0.79 12.84
N PRO A 328 12.03 -1.29 11.73
CA PRO A 328 13.37 -0.88 11.37
C PRO A 328 13.35 0.65 11.24
N PRO A 329 14.36 1.35 11.78
CA PRO A 329 14.42 2.80 11.70
C PRO A 329 14.30 3.23 10.24
N THR A 330 13.71 4.40 10.00
CA THR A 330 13.67 4.99 8.65
C THR A 330 15.08 5.05 8.08
N GLY A 331 15.30 4.44 6.92
CA GLY A 331 16.60 4.39 6.26
C GLY A 331 16.79 5.52 5.27
N ASN A 332 17.81 5.39 4.43
CA ASN A 332 18.17 6.37 3.39
C ASN A 332 18.29 5.75 2.00
N ALA A 333 17.92 4.48 1.83
CA ALA A 333 17.96 3.80 0.54
C ALA A 333 17.09 4.52 -0.50
N SER A 334 17.63 4.66 -1.69
CA SER A 334 16.97 5.26 -2.85
C SER A 334 16.72 4.24 -3.96
N ILE A 335 17.55 3.21 -4.04
CA ILE A 335 17.41 2.07 -4.95
C ILE A 335 17.67 0.75 -4.20
N PRO A 336 17.16 -0.41 -4.68
CA PRO A 336 17.28 -1.66 -3.94
C PRO A 336 18.73 -2.06 -3.63
N SER A 337 19.67 -1.79 -4.55
CA SER A 337 21.09 -2.11 -4.35
C SER A 337 21.73 -1.38 -3.17
N ASP A 338 21.14 -0.28 -2.68
CA ASP A 338 21.61 0.42 -1.46
C ASP A 338 21.44 -0.45 -0.20
N LEU A 339 20.53 -1.44 -0.24
CA LEU A 339 20.22 -2.37 0.85
C LEU A 339 20.92 -3.72 0.69
N MET A 340 21.79 -3.86 -0.31
CA MET A 340 22.55 -5.07 -0.57
C MET A 340 24.02 -4.84 -0.17
N SER A 341 24.57 -5.73 0.65
CA SER A 341 26.02 -5.68 0.98
C SER A 341 26.88 -5.89 -0.26
N ASN A 342 26.45 -6.78 -1.16
CA ASN A 342 27.05 -7.01 -2.47
C ASN A 342 25.97 -7.25 -3.53
N CYS A 343 25.64 -6.21 -4.30
CA CYS A 343 24.67 -6.28 -5.39
C CYS A 343 25.10 -7.16 -6.58
N ASN A 344 26.40 -7.50 -6.72
CA ASN A 344 26.86 -8.38 -7.79
C ASN A 344 26.57 -9.86 -7.51
N GLN A 345 26.43 -10.24 -6.24
CA GLN A 345 26.24 -11.63 -5.80
C GLN A 345 24.82 -12.17 -6.10
N TRP A 346 24.01 -11.43 -6.85
CA TRP A 346 22.63 -11.78 -7.12
C TRP A 346 22.24 -11.39 -8.53
N LYS A 347 21.40 -12.21 -9.16
CA LYS A 347 20.52 -11.78 -10.26
C LYS A 347 19.09 -11.80 -9.76
N ILE A 348 18.22 -11.05 -10.41
CA ILE A 348 16.77 -11.11 -10.17
C ILE A 348 16.07 -11.73 -11.38
N THR A 349 14.99 -12.45 -11.11
CA THR A 349 14.01 -12.84 -12.13
C THR A 349 12.70 -12.13 -11.82
N TYR A 350 12.15 -11.43 -12.81
CA TYR A 350 10.94 -10.63 -12.69
C TYR A 350 9.66 -11.41 -13.04
N PRO A 351 8.49 -10.89 -12.65
CA PRO A 351 7.17 -11.45 -12.98
C PRO A 351 6.87 -11.57 -14.47
N ASP A 352 7.54 -10.79 -15.31
CA ASP A 352 7.44 -10.85 -16.76
C ASP A 352 8.40 -11.87 -17.40
N GLY A 353 9.17 -12.60 -16.58
CA GLY A 353 10.12 -13.61 -17.01
C GLY A 353 11.50 -13.07 -17.39
N GLU A 354 11.69 -11.76 -17.42
CA GLU A 354 13.00 -11.16 -17.69
C GLU A 354 13.96 -11.39 -16.52
N GLU A 355 15.24 -11.56 -16.83
CA GLU A 355 16.31 -11.63 -15.84
C GLU A 355 17.20 -10.40 -15.91
N ASP A 356 17.55 -9.84 -14.76
CA ASP A 356 18.61 -8.85 -14.65
C ASP A 356 19.75 -9.38 -13.78
N LYS A 357 20.96 -9.35 -14.35
CA LYS A 357 22.18 -9.91 -13.78
C LYS A 357 23.11 -8.84 -13.20
N THR A 358 22.74 -7.57 -13.30
CA THR A 358 23.57 -6.40 -12.98
C THR A 358 22.80 -5.42 -12.09
N LEU A 359 22.45 -5.85 -10.88
CA LEU A 359 21.56 -5.11 -9.99
C LEU A 359 22.17 -3.82 -9.39
N CYS A 360 23.48 -3.65 -9.48
CA CYS A 360 24.17 -2.49 -8.91
C CYS A 360 23.78 -1.20 -9.65
N GLY A 361 23.04 -0.32 -8.98
CA GLY A 361 22.59 0.94 -9.57
C GLY A 361 21.24 0.86 -10.28
N GLU A 362 20.59 -0.31 -10.30
CA GLU A 362 19.28 -0.50 -10.92
C GLU A 362 18.21 0.36 -10.25
N ALA A 363 17.38 0.99 -11.06
CA ALA A 363 16.31 1.85 -10.56
C ALA A 363 15.16 1.02 -9.98
N ASN A 364 14.38 1.63 -9.07
CA ASN A 364 13.11 1.06 -8.64
C ASN A 364 12.20 0.81 -9.85
N ASN A 365 11.56 -0.36 -9.88
CA ASN A 365 10.51 -0.68 -10.83
C ASN A 365 9.26 -1.21 -10.10
N GLU A 366 8.23 -1.65 -10.82
CA GLU A 366 6.98 -2.10 -10.19
C GLU A 366 7.08 -3.43 -9.43
N TYR A 367 8.13 -4.21 -9.67
CA TYR A 367 8.34 -5.56 -9.13
C TYR A 367 9.40 -5.60 -8.03
N PHE A 368 10.38 -4.69 -8.11
CA PHE A 368 11.51 -4.61 -7.20
C PHE A 368 11.84 -3.14 -6.91
N PHE A 369 11.57 -2.71 -5.68
CA PHE A 369 11.69 -1.30 -5.28
C PHE A 369 11.95 -1.14 -3.79
N VAL A 370 12.45 0.02 -3.38
CA VAL A 370 12.62 0.38 -1.97
C VAL A 370 11.28 0.80 -1.36
N ASN A 371 10.97 0.30 -0.16
CA ASN A 371 9.77 0.67 0.57
C ASN A 371 9.75 2.16 0.96
N SER A 372 8.58 2.69 1.36
CA SER A 372 8.45 4.10 1.74
C SER A 372 9.30 4.51 2.94
N ALA A 373 9.64 3.56 3.82
CA ALA A 373 10.51 3.76 4.97
C ALA A 373 12.01 3.77 4.62
N LYS A 374 12.37 3.50 3.35
CA LYS A 374 13.74 3.49 2.83
C LYS A 374 14.69 2.51 3.51
N ASN A 375 14.15 1.41 4.03
CA ASN A 375 14.88 0.44 4.84
C ASN A 375 14.59 -1.03 4.47
N GLY A 376 13.81 -1.26 3.41
CA GLY A 376 13.53 -2.60 2.92
C GLY A 376 13.31 -2.62 1.41
N MET A 377 13.75 -3.69 0.77
CA MET A 377 13.49 -4.00 -0.63
C MET A 377 12.16 -4.75 -0.72
N VAL A 378 11.28 -4.31 -1.58
CA VAL A 378 9.96 -4.89 -1.83
C VAL A 378 10.05 -5.75 -3.09
N PHE A 379 9.66 -7.00 -2.95
CA PHE A 379 9.55 -7.99 -4.02
C PHE A 379 8.07 -8.26 -4.28
N ARG A 380 7.52 -7.65 -5.33
CA ARG A 380 6.09 -7.76 -5.70
C ARG A 380 5.92 -8.61 -6.95
N ALA A 381 5.02 -9.59 -6.87
CA ALA A 381 4.66 -10.47 -7.97
C ALA A 381 3.14 -10.41 -8.21
N PRO A 382 2.66 -9.46 -9.04
CA PRO A 382 1.25 -9.38 -9.41
C PRO A 382 0.81 -10.57 -10.23
N ILE A 383 -0.47 -10.94 -10.18
CA ILE A 383 -1.03 -12.02 -11.01
C ILE A 383 -1.77 -11.41 -12.21
N ARG A 384 -1.17 -11.53 -13.40
CA ARG A 384 -1.69 -10.98 -14.66
C ARG A 384 -1.73 -12.07 -15.73
N SER A 385 -2.61 -11.92 -16.70
CA SER A 385 -2.73 -12.84 -17.85
C SER A 385 -1.52 -12.80 -18.79
N ASN A 386 -0.72 -11.73 -18.73
CA ASN A 386 0.45 -11.50 -19.58
C ASN A 386 1.76 -11.53 -18.80
N ASN A 387 1.77 -11.96 -17.54
CA ASN A 387 3.03 -12.24 -16.86
C ASN A 387 3.76 -13.32 -17.64
N GLY A 388 5.00 -13.06 -18.05
CA GLY A 388 5.81 -14.08 -18.68
C GLY A 388 5.97 -15.24 -17.71
N THR A 389 5.63 -16.44 -18.16
CA THR A 389 6.01 -17.64 -17.41
C THR A 389 7.51 -17.78 -17.54
N THR A 390 8.23 -17.69 -16.41
CA THR A 390 9.64 -18.05 -16.34
C THR A 390 9.82 -19.43 -16.97
N PRO A 391 10.83 -19.69 -17.82
CA PRO A 391 11.02 -21.00 -18.40
C PRO A 391 10.96 -22.11 -17.33
N ASN A 392 10.02 -23.06 -17.49
CA ASN A 392 9.79 -24.21 -16.61
C ASN A 392 9.03 -23.94 -15.28
N SER A 393 8.30 -22.84 -15.16
CA SER A 393 7.47 -22.52 -13.99
C SER A 393 6.10 -21.97 -14.40
N ASP A 394 5.03 -22.52 -13.84
CA ASP A 394 3.66 -22.03 -14.03
C ASP A 394 3.34 -20.83 -13.11
N TYR A 395 4.26 -20.47 -12.22
CA TYR A 395 4.07 -19.47 -11.16
C TYR A 395 4.99 -18.25 -11.30
N VAL A 396 4.54 -17.13 -10.72
CA VAL A 396 5.11 -15.80 -10.88
C VAL A 396 6.10 -15.47 -9.75
N ARG A 397 7.21 -14.82 -10.08
CA ARG A 397 8.28 -14.50 -9.11
C ARG A 397 8.82 -13.09 -9.29
N SER A 398 9.20 -12.48 -8.17
CA SER A 398 10.14 -11.37 -8.09
C SER A 398 11.14 -11.79 -7.04
N GLU A 399 12.25 -12.40 -7.44
CA GLU A 399 13.16 -13.07 -6.51
C GLU A 399 14.61 -13.04 -6.97
N LEU A 400 15.52 -12.98 -6.00
CA LEU A 400 16.95 -13.07 -6.21
C LEU A 400 17.39 -14.54 -6.29
N ARG A 401 18.34 -14.81 -7.20
CA ARG A 401 19.08 -16.07 -7.34
C ARG A 401 20.54 -15.77 -7.06
N GLU A 402 21.14 -16.50 -6.14
CA GLU A 402 22.53 -16.32 -5.70
C GLU A 402 23.53 -16.43 -6.86
N ARG A 403 24.64 -15.71 -6.83
CA ARG A 403 25.70 -15.76 -7.85
C ARG A 403 27.06 -15.76 -7.18
N THR A 404 28.12 -15.92 -7.97
CA THR A 404 29.47 -15.67 -7.46
C THR A 404 29.58 -14.24 -6.96
N GLU A 405 30.45 -13.96 -5.98
CA GLU A 405 30.60 -12.62 -5.39
C GLU A 405 30.93 -11.53 -6.43
N ASP A 406 31.57 -11.91 -7.54
CA ASP A 406 31.90 -11.03 -8.66
C ASP A 406 30.79 -10.90 -9.71
N GLY A 407 29.66 -11.59 -9.52
CA GLY A 407 28.50 -11.59 -10.39
C GLY A 407 28.72 -12.15 -11.79
N LYS A 408 29.85 -12.82 -12.07
CA LYS A 408 30.13 -13.30 -13.43
C LYS A 408 29.35 -14.56 -13.79
N SER A 409 29.10 -15.43 -12.83
CA SER A 409 28.42 -16.70 -13.05
C SER A 409 27.44 -17.03 -11.94
N ASP A 410 26.48 -17.88 -12.28
CA ASP A 410 25.61 -18.52 -11.31
C ASP A 410 26.47 -19.42 -10.40
N ILE A 411 26.33 -19.30 -9.08
CA ILE A 411 27.05 -20.13 -8.11
C ILE A 411 26.34 -21.47 -7.91
N TYR A 412 27.12 -22.48 -7.57
CA TYR A 412 26.66 -23.80 -7.14
C TYR A 412 27.58 -24.30 -6.03
N TRP A 413 27.01 -24.73 -4.92
CA TRP A 413 27.72 -25.32 -3.78
C TRP A 413 27.18 -26.72 -3.44
N THR A 414 27.90 -27.46 -2.61
CA THR A 414 27.53 -28.79 -2.10
C THR A 414 27.00 -28.69 -0.68
N THR A 415 26.38 -29.74 -0.14
CA THR A 415 26.01 -29.77 1.28
C THR A 415 27.19 -30.00 2.25
N ASP A 416 28.36 -30.37 1.73
CA ASP A 416 29.63 -30.43 2.48
C ASP A 416 30.07 -29.05 2.92
N GLY A 417 30.55 -28.91 4.16
CA GLY A 417 30.94 -27.61 4.72
C GLY A 417 29.82 -26.96 5.52
N THR A 418 29.85 -25.63 5.65
CA THR A 418 28.78 -24.85 6.29
C THR A 418 28.27 -23.76 5.35
N HIS A 419 26.96 -23.77 5.07
CA HIS A 419 26.30 -22.77 4.21
C HIS A 419 25.15 -22.13 4.96
N VAL A 420 25.12 -20.81 5.00
CA VAL A 420 24.14 -20.05 5.77
C VAL A 420 23.48 -19.01 4.88
N VAL A 421 22.15 -18.92 4.97
CA VAL A 421 21.41 -17.74 4.52
C VAL A 421 20.61 -17.19 5.69
N TYR A 422 20.77 -15.90 5.96
CA TYR A 422 19.97 -15.14 6.90
C TYR A 422 19.12 -14.12 6.15
N VAL A 423 17.85 -13.99 6.51
CA VAL A 423 16.95 -12.97 5.97
C VAL A 423 16.07 -12.39 7.07
N LYS A 424 16.06 -11.07 7.20
CA LYS A 424 15.05 -10.30 7.95
C LYS A 424 14.02 -9.78 6.97
N GLN A 425 12.79 -10.23 7.09
CA GLN A 425 11.75 -9.95 6.12
C GLN A 425 10.33 -9.94 6.73
N ALA A 426 9.36 -9.51 5.94
CA ALA A 426 7.94 -9.68 6.21
C ALA A 426 7.22 -10.10 4.92
N ILE A 427 6.31 -11.07 5.00
CA ILE A 427 5.37 -11.34 3.92
C ILE A 427 4.19 -10.40 4.16
N THR A 428 3.97 -9.46 3.25
CA THR A 428 3.03 -8.34 3.44
C THR A 428 1.73 -8.51 2.67
N HIS A 429 1.71 -9.35 1.63
CA HIS A 429 0.50 -9.60 0.84
C HIS A 429 0.49 -10.98 0.18
N LEU A 430 -0.70 -11.52 -0.05
CA LEU A 430 -0.95 -12.80 -0.70
C LEU A 430 -1.97 -12.64 -1.84
N PRO A 431 -1.95 -13.53 -2.86
CA PRO A 431 -2.98 -13.58 -3.90
C PRO A 431 -4.37 -13.84 -3.32
N ILE A 432 -5.40 -13.53 -4.13
CA ILE A 432 -6.80 -13.50 -3.66
C ILE A 432 -7.36 -14.92 -3.52
N GLU A 433 -7.30 -15.71 -4.60
CA GLU A 433 -7.95 -17.02 -4.63
C GLU A 433 -7.02 -18.10 -4.04
N LYS A 434 -5.76 -18.13 -4.47
CA LYS A 434 -4.75 -19.05 -3.94
C LYS A 434 -3.66 -18.28 -3.22
N ASN A 435 -3.93 -18.03 -1.94
CA ASN A 435 -3.13 -17.22 -1.03
C ASN A 435 -1.81 -17.88 -0.57
N HIS A 436 -1.03 -18.40 -1.51
CA HIS A 436 0.17 -19.19 -1.27
C HIS A 436 1.42 -18.44 -1.76
N LEU A 437 2.47 -18.39 -0.94
CA LEU A 437 3.72 -17.70 -1.27
C LEU A 437 4.93 -18.44 -0.70
N VAL A 438 6.01 -18.50 -1.47
CA VAL A 438 7.32 -18.96 -1.03
C VAL A 438 8.28 -17.77 -0.95
N ALA A 439 9.07 -17.70 0.13
CA ALA A 439 10.05 -16.63 0.36
C ALA A 439 11.49 -17.15 0.22
N THR A 440 12.22 -17.33 1.33
CA THR A 440 13.59 -17.85 1.39
C THR A 440 13.64 -19.32 0.95
N GLN A 441 14.63 -19.68 0.13
CA GLN A 441 14.73 -21.02 -0.46
C GLN A 441 16.19 -21.52 -0.52
N ILE A 442 16.35 -22.83 -0.39
CA ILE A 442 17.49 -23.61 -0.89
C ILE A 442 17.00 -24.42 -2.09
N HIS A 443 17.71 -24.34 -3.20
CA HIS A 443 17.46 -25.14 -4.39
C HIS A 443 18.66 -26.03 -4.67
N GLY A 444 18.42 -27.24 -5.17
CA GLY A 444 19.43 -28.13 -5.74
C GLY A 444 19.01 -28.65 -7.11
N ASP A 445 19.74 -29.65 -7.64
CA ASP A 445 19.46 -30.20 -8.96
C ASP A 445 18.11 -30.93 -9.01
N LYS A 446 17.21 -30.46 -9.88
CA LYS A 446 15.92 -31.07 -10.14
C LYS A 446 16.04 -32.47 -10.75
N ALA A 447 17.05 -32.72 -11.59
CA ALA A 447 17.26 -34.03 -12.20
C ALA A 447 17.70 -35.08 -11.17
N ALA A 448 18.35 -34.65 -10.09
CA ALA A 448 18.68 -35.47 -8.92
C ALA A 448 17.49 -35.66 -7.95
N GLY A 449 16.33 -35.08 -8.25
CA GLY A 449 15.15 -35.15 -7.37
C GLY A 449 15.21 -34.21 -6.17
N ILE A 450 16.14 -33.25 -6.15
CA ILE A 450 16.28 -32.28 -5.05
C ILE A 450 15.33 -31.09 -5.27
N ASP A 451 15.38 -30.45 -6.44
CA ASP A 451 14.55 -29.27 -6.81
C ASP A 451 14.59 -28.20 -5.69
N ASP A 452 13.44 -27.76 -5.18
CA ASP A 452 13.30 -26.86 -4.03
C ASP A 452 13.51 -27.61 -2.69
N ALA A 453 14.77 -27.91 -2.39
CA ALA A 453 15.20 -28.74 -1.26
C ALA A 453 14.58 -28.34 0.09
N MET A 454 14.55 -27.04 0.38
CA MET A 454 13.99 -26.48 1.62
C MET A 454 13.54 -25.04 1.40
N VAL A 455 12.27 -24.75 1.65
CA VAL A 455 11.69 -23.42 1.40
C VAL A 455 10.82 -22.94 2.56
N LEU A 456 10.82 -21.63 2.83
CA LEU A 456 9.87 -21.00 3.74
C LEU A 456 8.61 -20.65 2.95
N ARG A 457 7.47 -21.23 3.34
CA ARG A 457 6.20 -21.13 2.63
C ARG A 457 5.09 -20.65 3.56
N LEU A 458 4.25 -19.75 3.05
CA LEU A 458 3.05 -19.25 3.72
C LEU A 458 1.81 -19.65 2.90
N GLU A 459 0.84 -20.24 3.57
CA GLU A 459 -0.51 -20.50 3.03
C GLU A 459 -1.54 -19.97 4.02
N GLY A 460 -2.26 -18.90 3.64
CA GLY A 460 -3.10 -18.14 4.57
C GLY A 460 -2.27 -17.62 5.75
N SER A 461 -2.50 -18.16 6.95
CA SER A 461 -1.73 -17.83 8.16
C SER A 461 -0.72 -18.90 8.57
N ASN A 462 -0.65 -20.02 7.86
CA ASN A 462 0.25 -21.12 8.20
C ASN A 462 1.60 -20.92 7.52
N LEU A 463 2.61 -20.53 8.29
CA LEU A 463 4.00 -20.43 7.89
C LEU A 463 4.72 -21.74 8.22
N PHE A 464 5.31 -22.37 7.22
CA PHE A 464 5.94 -23.69 7.36
C PHE A 464 7.14 -23.84 6.42
N LEU A 465 7.92 -24.89 6.67
CA LEU A 465 9.02 -25.32 5.83
C LEU A 465 8.51 -26.45 4.95
N SER A 466 8.74 -26.34 3.64
CA SER A 466 8.43 -27.41 2.68
C SER A 466 9.70 -27.93 2.04
N PHE A 467 9.70 -29.23 1.71
CA PHE A 467 10.87 -29.97 1.24
C PHE A 467 10.54 -30.70 -0.06
N ASN A 468 10.75 -30.01 -1.20
CA ASN A 468 10.34 -30.41 -2.55
C ASN A 468 8.86 -30.86 -2.61
N GLY A 469 7.95 -30.03 -2.09
CA GLY A 469 6.52 -30.34 -2.08
C GLY A 469 6.19 -31.70 -1.45
N ASN A 470 6.76 -31.98 -0.27
CA ASN A 470 6.65 -33.23 0.47
C ASN A 470 7.38 -34.46 -0.12
N LYS A 471 8.19 -34.32 -1.18
CA LYS A 471 8.92 -35.46 -1.77
C LYS A 471 10.17 -35.87 -1.00
N LEU A 472 10.85 -34.94 -0.34
CA LEU A 472 12.04 -35.25 0.47
C LEU A 472 11.64 -35.64 1.90
N ARG A 473 10.68 -34.92 2.48
CA ARG A 473 10.05 -35.21 3.78
C ARG A 473 8.78 -34.39 3.95
N SER A 474 8.01 -34.68 5.00
CA SER A 474 6.82 -33.89 5.34
C SER A 474 7.16 -32.46 5.75
N ASP A 475 6.24 -31.56 5.45
CA ASP A 475 6.27 -30.15 5.88
C ASP A 475 6.41 -30.01 7.41
N VAL A 476 7.07 -28.94 7.85
CA VAL A 476 7.27 -28.61 9.27
C VAL A 476 6.73 -27.22 9.56
N THR A 477 5.68 -27.13 10.38
CA THR A 477 5.10 -25.83 10.77
C THR A 477 6.10 -25.01 11.58
N VAL A 478 6.32 -23.77 11.15
CA VAL A 478 7.08 -22.76 11.89
C VAL A 478 6.12 -21.98 12.78
N LYS A 479 4.99 -21.54 12.22
CA LYS A 479 3.97 -20.76 12.92
C LYS A 479 2.61 -20.95 12.25
N SER A 480 1.58 -21.32 13.00
CA SER A 480 0.23 -21.56 12.45
C SER A 480 -0.62 -20.29 12.26
N ASN A 481 -0.20 -19.18 12.88
CA ASN A 481 -0.93 -17.92 12.96
C ASN A 481 -0.02 -16.73 12.58
N TYR A 482 0.72 -16.85 11.49
CA TYR A 482 1.48 -15.75 10.91
C TYR A 482 0.53 -14.64 10.48
N SER A 483 0.82 -13.41 10.91
CA SER A 483 0.11 -12.22 10.49
C SER A 483 0.91 -11.52 9.39
N LEU A 484 0.24 -11.16 8.28
CA LEU A 484 0.89 -10.40 7.21
C LEU A 484 1.48 -9.10 7.76
N GLY A 485 2.70 -8.77 7.31
CA GLY A 485 3.46 -7.62 7.79
C GLY A 485 4.27 -7.86 9.07
N THR A 486 4.13 -9.01 9.74
CA THR A 486 5.00 -9.34 10.87
C THR A 486 6.43 -9.54 10.38
N VAL A 487 7.30 -8.61 10.77
CA VAL A 487 8.74 -8.71 10.55
C VAL A 487 9.29 -9.89 11.34
N HIS A 488 9.98 -10.79 10.66
CA HIS A 488 10.63 -11.94 11.22
C HIS A 488 12.05 -12.08 10.65
N GLU A 489 12.86 -12.84 11.36
CA GLU A 489 14.18 -13.27 10.94
C GLU A 489 14.17 -14.78 10.74
N VAL A 490 14.76 -15.24 9.64
CA VAL A 490 14.94 -16.67 9.35
C VAL A 490 16.39 -16.95 9.00
N ILE A 491 16.91 -18.08 9.48
CA ILE A 491 18.20 -18.63 9.05
C ILE A 491 17.98 -20.04 8.54
N PHE A 492 18.46 -20.33 7.33
CA PHE A 492 18.73 -21.70 6.92
C PHE A 492 20.23 -21.96 7.03
N GLU A 493 20.60 -23.00 7.76
CA GLU A 493 21.98 -23.43 7.96
C GLU A 493 22.08 -24.88 7.47
N VAL A 494 22.99 -25.13 6.52
CA VAL A 494 23.37 -26.47 6.07
C VAL A 494 24.77 -26.76 6.58
N LYS A 495 24.94 -27.86 7.31
CA LYS A 495 26.23 -28.26 7.88
C LYS A 495 26.52 -29.74 7.65
N ASN A 496 27.33 -30.05 6.64
CA ASN A 496 27.65 -31.41 6.20
C ASN A 496 26.36 -32.27 6.06
N GLY A 497 25.48 -31.87 5.14
CA GLY A 497 24.20 -32.54 4.86
C GLY A 497 23.05 -32.18 5.81
N LYS A 498 23.34 -31.69 7.02
CA LYS A 498 22.32 -31.39 8.04
C LYS A 498 21.74 -30.00 7.88
N HIS A 499 20.42 -29.94 7.72
CA HIS A 499 19.65 -28.71 7.55
C HIS A 499 19.01 -28.30 8.86
N TYR A 500 19.22 -27.04 9.24
CA TYR A 500 18.63 -26.39 10.40
C TYR A 500 17.86 -25.16 9.93
N CYS A 501 16.76 -24.86 10.63
CA CYS A 501 16.05 -23.59 10.48
C CYS A 501 16.01 -22.89 11.83
N TYR A 502 16.28 -21.59 11.84
CA TYR A 502 16.03 -20.71 12.97
C TYR A 502 14.97 -19.70 12.58
N TYR A 503 14.07 -19.38 13.50
CA TYR A 503 12.99 -18.41 13.28
C TYR A 503 12.81 -17.53 14.52
N SER A 504 12.69 -16.22 14.31
CA SER A 504 12.34 -15.27 15.37
C SER A 504 11.50 -14.10 14.86
N GLU A 505 10.73 -13.52 15.76
CA GLU A 505 10.01 -12.25 15.56
C GLU A 505 10.48 -11.16 16.55
N ASP A 506 11.46 -11.45 17.42
CA ASP A 506 11.93 -10.51 18.46
C ASP A 506 13.01 -9.52 17.98
N GLY A 507 13.59 -9.75 16.80
CA GLY A 507 14.63 -8.89 16.20
C GLY A 507 16.05 -9.19 16.68
N ASP A 508 16.27 -10.26 17.46
CA ASP A 508 17.57 -10.62 18.04
C ASP A 508 18.27 -11.80 17.35
N LEU A 509 17.64 -12.47 16.36
CA LEU A 509 18.14 -13.73 15.82
C LEU A 509 19.55 -13.58 15.23
N ARG A 510 19.78 -12.57 14.39
CA ARG A 510 21.11 -12.35 13.78
C ARG A 510 22.20 -12.25 14.83
N SER A 511 21.98 -11.40 15.83
CA SER A 511 22.93 -11.16 16.91
C SER A 511 23.19 -12.44 17.71
N LYS A 512 22.14 -13.18 18.05
CA LYS A 512 22.25 -14.42 18.81
C LYS A 512 22.97 -15.51 18.01
N TYR A 513 22.74 -15.58 16.70
CA TYR A 513 23.37 -16.56 15.82
C TYR A 513 24.87 -16.30 15.70
N LEU A 514 25.27 -15.06 15.38
CA LEU A 514 26.68 -14.66 15.28
C LEU A 514 27.44 -14.83 16.61
N ASN A 515 26.75 -14.75 17.74
CA ASN A 515 27.33 -14.99 19.07
C ASN A 515 27.27 -16.48 19.51
N GLY A 516 26.79 -17.40 18.67
CA GLY A 516 26.69 -18.83 19.00
C GLY A 516 25.65 -19.17 20.08
N THR A 517 24.64 -18.32 20.25
CA THR A 517 23.61 -18.43 21.32
C THR A 517 22.17 -18.51 20.79
N ALA A 518 21.99 -18.82 19.50
CA ALA A 518 20.67 -18.86 18.84
C ALA A 518 19.90 -20.18 19.00
N SER A 519 20.36 -21.13 19.83
CA SER A 519 19.75 -22.46 19.92
C SER A 519 18.28 -22.45 20.40
N SER A 520 17.85 -21.38 21.08
CA SER A 520 16.44 -21.17 21.47
C SER A 520 15.51 -20.88 20.28
N TYR A 521 16.05 -20.43 19.15
CA TYR A 521 15.29 -20.08 17.94
C TYR A 521 15.19 -21.22 16.93
N LEU A 522 15.79 -22.38 17.22
CA LEU A 522 15.71 -23.55 16.34
C LEU A 522 14.26 -23.99 16.19
N VAL A 523 13.80 -24.04 14.93
CA VAL A 523 12.59 -24.75 14.55
C VAL A 523 12.88 -26.25 14.71
N LYS A 524 11.95 -26.97 15.34
CA LYS A 524 12.10 -28.39 15.65
C LYS A 524 10.93 -29.19 15.14
N ASP A 525 11.22 -30.39 14.67
CA ASP A 525 10.23 -31.43 14.44
C ASP A 525 10.27 -32.41 15.62
N GLY A 526 9.28 -32.28 16.51
CA GLY A 526 9.32 -32.92 17.82
C GLY A 526 10.54 -32.45 18.62
N SER A 527 11.44 -33.39 18.94
CA SER A 527 12.70 -33.09 19.64
C SER A 527 13.88 -32.80 18.70
N ASN A 528 13.72 -32.99 17.39
CA ASN A 528 14.82 -32.93 16.43
C ASN A 528 15.00 -31.51 15.90
N SER A 529 16.19 -30.94 16.06
CA SER A 529 16.57 -29.67 15.43
C SER A 529 17.16 -29.83 14.04
N VAL A 530 17.63 -31.03 13.68
CA VAL A 530 17.99 -31.36 12.31
C VAL A 530 16.70 -31.67 11.56
N LEU A 531 16.35 -30.81 10.61
CA LEU A 531 15.13 -30.91 9.82
C LEU A 531 15.33 -31.77 8.58
N MET A 532 16.54 -31.89 8.06
CA MET A 532 16.84 -32.79 6.94
C MET A 532 18.31 -33.17 7.00
N ASP A 533 18.65 -34.40 6.66
CA ASP A 533 20.04 -34.90 6.67
C ASP A 533 20.26 -35.67 5.36
N ILE A 534 20.61 -34.93 4.32
CA ILE A 534 20.82 -35.45 2.96
C ILE A 534 21.99 -34.70 2.33
N ASP A 535 22.76 -35.43 1.52
CA ASP A 535 23.84 -34.85 0.75
C ASP A 535 23.43 -34.62 -0.71
N TYR A 536 23.75 -33.44 -1.23
CA TYR A 536 23.54 -33.08 -2.63
C TYR A 536 24.49 -31.97 -3.07
N ASP A 537 24.59 -31.79 -4.38
CA ASP A 537 25.38 -30.75 -5.02
C ASP A 537 24.48 -29.80 -5.84
N GLN A 538 25.11 -28.92 -6.61
CA GLN A 538 24.42 -27.98 -7.48
C GLN A 538 23.41 -27.10 -6.74
N SER A 539 23.75 -26.75 -5.49
CA SER A 539 22.88 -26.00 -4.59
C SER A 539 23.11 -24.50 -4.67
N TYR A 540 22.07 -23.71 -4.42
CA TYR A 540 22.14 -22.25 -4.35
C TYR A 540 20.97 -21.68 -3.53
N PHE A 541 21.17 -20.48 -2.97
CA PHE A 541 20.12 -19.76 -2.25
C PHE A 541 19.26 -18.90 -3.17
N LYS A 542 18.02 -18.65 -2.72
CA LYS A 542 17.12 -17.63 -3.29
C LYS A 542 16.40 -16.86 -2.19
N ILE A 543 16.18 -15.57 -2.42
CA ILE A 543 15.58 -14.63 -1.48
C ILE A 543 14.58 -13.75 -2.24
N GLY A 544 13.40 -13.51 -1.70
CA GLY A 544 12.40 -12.61 -2.29
C GLY A 544 11.02 -13.24 -2.28
N ASN A 545 10.32 -13.16 -3.41
CA ASN A 545 8.93 -13.56 -3.53
C ASN A 545 8.70 -14.51 -4.72
N TYR A 546 8.33 -15.74 -4.41
CA TYR A 546 7.84 -16.70 -5.38
C TYR A 546 6.39 -17.08 -5.06
N THR A 547 5.47 -16.34 -5.68
CA THR A 547 4.03 -16.47 -5.46
C THR A 547 3.50 -17.73 -6.10
N GLN A 548 2.89 -18.63 -5.32
CA GLN A 548 2.43 -19.95 -5.78
C GLN A 548 1.01 -19.87 -6.35
N SER A 549 0.77 -18.89 -7.22
CA SER A 549 -0.49 -18.69 -7.95
C SER A 549 -0.22 -18.16 -9.36
N ASN A 550 -1.22 -18.23 -10.24
CA ASN A 550 -1.17 -17.74 -11.61
C ASN A 550 -2.57 -17.35 -12.12
N ALA A 551 -2.63 -16.90 -13.38
CA ALA A 551 -3.89 -16.44 -13.98
C ALA A 551 -4.97 -17.53 -14.07
N GLU A 552 -4.59 -18.80 -14.21
CA GLU A 552 -5.54 -19.90 -14.26
C GLU A 552 -6.16 -20.17 -12.87
N GLU A 553 -5.33 -20.14 -11.83
CA GLU A 553 -5.75 -20.36 -10.45
C GLU A 553 -6.56 -19.19 -9.87
N GLU A 554 -6.25 -17.96 -10.29
CA GLU A 554 -6.97 -16.76 -9.85
C GLU A 554 -8.24 -16.47 -10.67
N GLY A 555 -8.39 -17.06 -11.87
CA GLY A 555 -9.57 -16.93 -12.70
C GLY A 555 -9.99 -15.46 -12.93
N SER A 556 -11.20 -15.10 -12.46
CA SER A 556 -11.75 -13.74 -12.59
C SER A 556 -11.02 -12.67 -11.78
N SER A 557 -10.23 -13.08 -10.79
CA SER A 557 -9.41 -12.19 -9.95
C SER A 557 -8.09 -11.81 -10.64
N THR A 558 -7.76 -12.43 -11.78
CA THR A 558 -6.58 -12.08 -12.59
C THR A 558 -6.60 -10.61 -13.02
N GLY A 559 -5.48 -9.91 -12.85
CA GLY A 559 -5.34 -8.49 -13.20
C GLY A 559 -5.96 -7.52 -12.19
N ASN A 560 -6.56 -8.00 -11.10
CA ASN A 560 -6.98 -7.16 -9.99
C ASN A 560 -5.74 -6.51 -9.32
N SER A 561 -5.82 -5.22 -9.00
CA SER A 561 -4.71 -4.47 -8.40
C SER A 561 -4.26 -5.00 -7.03
N ASN A 562 -5.13 -5.74 -6.33
CA ASN A 562 -4.84 -6.38 -5.05
C ASN A 562 -4.46 -7.86 -5.21
N ASN A 563 -4.31 -8.37 -6.42
CA ASN A 563 -3.96 -9.77 -6.65
C ASN A 563 -2.46 -9.91 -6.91
N TYR A 564 -1.69 -10.04 -5.84
CA TYR A 564 -0.24 -10.16 -5.90
C TYR A 564 0.27 -10.86 -4.63
N GLY A 565 1.42 -11.51 -4.71
CA GLY A 565 2.23 -11.77 -3.52
C GLY A 565 3.19 -10.62 -3.27
N GLU A 566 3.57 -10.38 -2.01
CA GLU A 566 4.60 -9.41 -1.66
C GLU A 566 5.44 -9.83 -0.46
N VAL A 567 6.76 -9.66 -0.59
CA VAL A 567 7.73 -9.82 0.50
C VAL A 567 8.57 -8.55 0.60
N VAL A 568 8.77 -8.05 1.81
CA VAL A 568 9.71 -6.97 2.12
C VAL A 568 10.92 -7.56 2.82
N VAL A 569 12.13 -7.37 2.27
CA VAL A 569 13.40 -7.80 2.86
C VAL A 569 14.15 -6.58 3.38
N TYR A 570 14.42 -6.56 4.69
CA TYR A 570 15.06 -5.44 5.38
C TYR A 570 16.58 -5.61 5.48
N ASP A 571 17.05 -6.84 5.58
CA ASP A 571 18.45 -7.19 5.76
C ASP A 571 18.65 -8.66 5.41
N PHE A 572 19.80 -9.01 4.85
CA PHE A 572 20.13 -10.40 4.54
C PHE A 572 21.64 -10.58 4.40
N PHE A 573 22.11 -11.81 4.59
CA PHE A 573 23.47 -12.20 4.22
C PHE A 573 23.51 -13.68 3.85
N VAL A 574 24.54 -14.07 3.09
CA VAL A 574 24.90 -15.45 2.84
C VAL A 574 26.35 -15.68 3.24
N ASP A 575 26.67 -16.90 3.65
CA ASP A 575 28.02 -17.30 4.05
C ASP A 575 28.29 -18.76 3.64
N HIS A 576 29.52 -19.05 3.27
CA HIS A 576 29.97 -20.36 2.83
C HIS A 576 31.38 -20.65 3.36
N ASP A 577 31.52 -21.71 4.14
CA ASP A 577 32.77 -22.17 4.77
C ASP A 577 33.15 -23.60 4.37
#